data_AF-A0A0D9RDM1-F1
#
_entry.id   AF-A0A0D9RDM1-F1
#
_cell.length_a   1.000
_cell.length_b   1.000
_cell.length_c   1.000
_cell.angle_alpha   90.00
_cell.angle_beta   90.00
_cell.angle_gamma   90.00
#
_symmetry.space_group_name_H-M   'P 1'
#
loop_
_entity.id
_entity.type
_entity.pdbx_description
1 polymer ?
#
loop_
_entity_poly.entity_id
_entity_poly.type
_entity_poly.pdbx_seq_one_letter_code
_entity_poly.pdbx_strand_id
1 'polypeptide(L)'
;MAAPSGGWNGVGTSLWAALLLGAVALSPAEAVSEPTTVAFDVRPGGVVHSFSHNVGPGDKYTCMFTYASQGGTNEQWQMSLGTSEDHQHFTCTIWR
;
A
#
# COMPACT_ATOMS: atom_id res chain seq x y z
N MET A 1 39.36 -51.11 49.67
CA MET A 1 38.20 -51.15 48.74
C MET A 1 38.12 -49.78 48.09
N ALA A 2 38.32 -49.73 46.77
CA ALA A 2 38.51 -48.51 46.01
C ALA A 2 37.18 -48.03 45.41
N ALA A 3 36.91 -46.73 45.53
CA ALA A 3 35.84 -46.06 44.81
C ALA A 3 36.21 -45.94 43.31
N PRO A 4 35.28 -46.09 42.37
CA PRO A 4 35.53 -45.69 41.00
C PRO A 4 35.28 -44.20 40.86
N SER A 5 36.33 -43.49 40.45
CA SER A 5 36.31 -42.16 39.87
C SER A 5 36.41 -42.26 38.34
N GLY A 6 35.51 -41.60 37.61
CA GLY A 6 35.53 -41.41 36.15
C GLY A 6 34.10 -41.20 35.65
N GLY A 7 33.66 -40.09 35.07
CA GLY A 7 34.35 -39.07 34.30
C GLY A 7 34.20 -39.35 32.80
N TRP A 8 33.08 -38.94 32.18
CA TRP A 8 33.04 -38.69 30.73
C TRP A 8 32.05 -37.55 30.41
N ASN A 9 32.61 -36.51 29.81
CA ASN A 9 32.00 -35.29 29.30
C ASN A 9 31.00 -35.60 28.17
N GLY A 10 29.75 -35.12 28.23
CA GLY A 10 29.48 -33.83 27.62
C GLY A 10 28.81 -33.99 26.26
N VAL A 11 28.00 -32.98 25.92
CA VAL A 11 27.67 -32.60 24.54
C VAL A 11 26.84 -33.63 23.76
N GLY A 12 25.51 -33.60 23.90
CA GLY A 12 24.67 -34.36 22.96
C GLY A 12 23.20 -33.98 22.94
N THR A 13 22.59 -33.72 24.10
CA THR A 13 21.12 -33.58 24.16
C THR A 13 20.63 -32.13 24.21
N SER A 14 21.50 -31.17 24.52
CA SER A 14 21.15 -29.75 24.55
C SER A 14 20.91 -29.14 23.16
N LEU A 15 21.36 -29.79 22.08
CA LEU A 15 21.28 -29.24 20.72
C LEU A 15 19.91 -29.42 20.06
N TRP A 16 19.07 -30.34 20.54
CA TRP A 16 17.74 -30.57 19.97
C TRP A 16 16.64 -29.77 20.67
N ALA A 17 16.78 -29.53 21.99
CA ALA A 17 15.79 -28.77 22.75
C ALA A 17 15.78 -27.27 22.41
N ALA A 18 16.90 -26.73 21.91
CA ALA A 18 16.99 -25.32 21.50
C ALA A 18 16.37 -25.05 20.11
N LEU A 19 16.06 -26.08 19.32
CA LEU A 19 15.63 -25.92 17.93
C LEU A 19 14.12 -25.64 17.76
N LEU A 20 13.31 -25.77 18.81
CA LEU A 20 11.84 -25.75 18.71
C LEU A 20 11.15 -24.44 19.13
N LEU A 21 11.89 -23.36 19.43
CA LEU A 21 11.31 -22.13 20.02
C LEU A 21 11.25 -20.92 19.08
N GLY A 22 11.38 -21.09 17.76
CA GLY A 22 11.55 -19.97 16.83
C GLY A 22 10.58 -19.93 15.65
N ALA A 23 9.29 -20.18 15.84
CA ALA A 23 8.29 -19.92 14.80
C ALA A 23 7.37 -18.77 15.23
N VAL A 24 7.92 -17.55 15.28
CA VAL A 24 7.10 -16.33 15.33
C VAL A 24 6.43 -16.22 13.96
N ALA A 25 5.11 -16.36 13.92
CA ALA A 25 4.32 -16.14 12.73
C ALA A 25 4.44 -14.66 12.31
N LEU A 26 5.22 -14.40 11.26
CA LEU A 26 5.15 -13.14 10.53
C LEU A 26 3.87 -13.17 9.72
N SER A 27 2.80 -12.58 10.25
CA SER A 27 1.63 -12.24 9.46
C SER A 27 2.05 -11.22 8.40
N PRO A 28 1.88 -11.46 7.09
CA PRO A 28 2.00 -10.39 6.12
C PRO A 28 0.89 -9.38 6.44
N ALA A 29 1.27 -8.18 6.86
CA ALA A 29 0.36 -7.05 6.83
C ALA A 29 0.19 -6.68 5.36
N GLU A 30 -0.94 -7.08 4.76
CA GLU A 30 -1.29 -6.62 3.41
C GLU A 30 -1.43 -5.10 3.45
N ALA A 31 -0.45 -4.41 2.84
CA ALA A 31 -0.48 -2.97 2.73
C ALA A 31 -1.42 -2.59 1.59
N VAL A 32 -2.73 -2.60 1.86
CA VAL A 32 -3.71 -2.04 0.94
C VAL A 32 -3.44 -0.53 0.84
N SER A 33 -2.95 -0.08 -0.31
CA SER A 33 -2.80 1.35 -0.58
C SER A 33 -4.20 1.94 -0.75
N GLU A 34 -4.66 2.68 0.26
CA GLU A 34 -5.95 3.35 0.19
C GLU A 34 -5.98 4.37 -0.97
N PRO A 35 -7.08 4.45 -1.73
CA PRO A 35 -7.20 5.44 -2.80
C PRO A 35 -7.14 6.87 -2.27
N THR A 36 -6.41 7.73 -2.97
CA THR A 36 -6.34 9.17 -2.67
C THR A 36 -7.46 9.90 -3.38
N THR A 37 -8.36 10.53 -2.62
CA THR A 37 -9.53 11.24 -3.17
C THR A 37 -9.42 12.75 -2.96
N VAL A 38 -9.65 13.53 -4.01
CA VAL A 38 -9.61 14.99 -4.01
C VAL A 38 -10.86 15.58 -4.64
N ALA A 39 -11.31 16.72 -4.12
CA ALA A 39 -12.43 17.47 -4.68
C ALA A 39 -11.95 18.58 -5.64
N PHE A 40 -12.71 18.87 -6.69
CA PHE A 40 -12.46 19.96 -7.62
C PHE A 40 -13.75 20.54 -8.20
N ASP A 41 -13.71 21.80 -8.61
CA ASP A 41 -14.88 22.47 -9.19
C ASP A 41 -14.90 22.36 -10.71
N VAL A 42 -15.97 21.78 -11.24
CA VAL A 42 -16.34 21.80 -12.65
C VAL A 42 -17.01 23.13 -12.97
N ARG A 43 -16.28 24.00 -13.66
CA ARG A 43 -16.74 25.32 -14.09
C ARG A 43 -17.33 25.29 -15.50
N PRO A 44 -18.56 25.79 -15.72
CA PRO A 44 -19.16 25.92 -17.05
C PRO A 44 -18.66 27.18 -17.79
N GLY A 45 -19.16 27.38 -19.01
CA GLY A 45 -18.93 28.59 -19.81
C GLY A 45 -18.35 28.32 -21.20
N GLY A 46 -18.29 27.07 -21.63
CA GLY A 46 -17.75 26.66 -22.93
C GLY A 46 -16.23 26.78 -23.03
N VAL A 47 -15.55 27.12 -21.93
CA VAL A 47 -14.09 27.19 -21.84
C VAL A 47 -13.53 25.82 -21.51
N VAL A 48 -12.42 25.45 -22.15
CA VAL A 48 -11.70 24.21 -21.84
C VAL A 48 -10.94 24.37 -20.53
N HIS A 49 -11.16 23.45 -19.60
CA HIS A 49 -10.44 23.35 -18.33
C HIS A 49 -9.78 21.99 -18.19
N SER A 50 -8.75 21.92 -17.36
CA SER A 50 -8.05 20.69 -17.02
C SER A 50 -7.79 20.62 -15.52
N PHE A 51 -8.07 19.47 -14.91
CA PHE A 51 -7.74 19.16 -13.54
C PHE A 51 -6.86 17.90 -13.52
N SER A 52 -5.78 17.91 -12.74
CA SER A 52 -4.84 16.79 -12.66
C SER A 52 -4.51 16.45 -11.22
N HIS A 53 -4.32 15.16 -10.96
CA HIS A 53 -3.83 14.68 -9.69
C HIS A 53 -2.86 13.51 -9.88
N ASN A 54 -1.93 13.36 -8.94
CA ASN A 54 -0.80 12.45 -9.02
C ASN A 54 -0.83 11.48 -7.83
N VAL A 55 -0.37 10.24 -8.04
CA VAL A 55 -0.26 9.23 -6.99
C VAL A 55 0.93 8.29 -7.25
N GLY A 56 1.36 7.61 -6.18
CA GLY A 56 2.44 6.62 -6.22
C GLY A 56 3.83 7.24 -6.04
N PRO A 57 4.87 6.40 -5.86
CA PRO A 57 6.23 6.87 -5.60
C PRO A 57 6.75 7.76 -6.74
N GLY A 58 7.19 8.97 -6.40
CA GLY A 58 7.73 9.94 -7.37
C GLY A 58 6.72 10.40 -8.42
N ASP A 59 5.43 10.48 -8.07
CA ASP A 59 4.35 10.92 -8.96
C ASP A 59 4.22 10.09 -10.24
N LYS A 60 4.56 8.79 -10.16
CA LYS A 60 4.57 7.84 -11.29
C LYS A 60 3.26 7.83 -12.09
N TYR A 61 2.13 8.01 -11.42
CA TYR A 61 0.81 8.01 -12.05
C TYR A 61 0.18 9.39 -11.98
N THR A 62 -0.36 9.84 -13.11
CA THR A 62 -1.10 11.10 -13.24
C THR A 62 -2.43 10.83 -13.91
N CYS A 63 -3.54 11.26 -13.29
CA CYS A 63 -4.82 11.36 -13.97
C CYS A 63 -5.06 12.81 -14.36
N MET A 64 -5.45 13.04 -15.61
CA MET A 64 -5.82 14.36 -16.09
C MET A 64 -7.23 14.32 -16.69
N PHE A 65 -8.11 15.17 -16.19
CA PHE A 65 -9.47 15.33 -16.65
C PHE A 65 -9.61 16.67 -17.37
N THR A 66 -9.76 16.62 -18.68
CA THR A 66 -9.95 17.80 -19.53
C THR A 66 -11.38 17.83 -20.03
N TYR A 67 -12.06 18.97 -19.87
CA TYR A 67 -13.47 19.10 -20.19
C TYR A 67 -13.80 20.50 -20.67
N ALA A 68 -14.94 20.62 -21.38
CA ALA A 68 -15.64 21.86 -21.61
C ALA A 68 -17.13 21.61 -21.39
N SER A 69 -17.79 22.46 -20.61
CA SER A 69 -19.20 22.31 -20.27
C SER A 69 -19.94 23.65 -20.38
N GLN A 70 -21.25 23.56 -20.58
CA GLN A 70 -22.15 24.71 -20.57
C GLN A 70 -23.06 24.64 -19.35
N GLY A 71 -23.47 25.79 -18.82
CA GLY A 71 -24.25 25.89 -17.59
C GLY A 71 -24.09 27.26 -16.93
N GLY A 72 -24.77 27.45 -15.79
CA GLY A 72 -24.77 28.71 -15.05
C GLY A 72 -24.09 28.67 -13.68
N THR A 73 -23.71 27.49 -13.19
CA THR A 73 -23.18 27.29 -11.84
C THR A 73 -22.02 26.30 -11.85
N ASN A 74 -21.09 26.47 -10.92
CA ASN A 74 -20.04 25.48 -10.67
C ASN A 74 -20.64 24.24 -10.01
N GLU A 75 -20.07 23.08 -10.30
CA GLU A 75 -20.39 21.82 -9.62
C GLU A 75 -19.13 21.29 -8.95
N GLN A 76 -19.22 20.88 -7.68
CA GLN A 76 -18.14 20.18 -7.01
C GLN A 76 -18.18 18.70 -7.39
N TRP A 77 -17.05 18.17 -7.84
CA TRP A 77 -16.85 16.78 -8.22
C TRP A 77 -15.66 16.21 -7.43
N GLN A 78 -15.52 14.89 -7.47
CA GLN A 78 -14.42 14.16 -6.83
C GLN A 78 -13.63 13.36 -7.86
N MET A 79 -12.33 13.24 -7.61
CA MET A 79 -11.41 12.38 -8.32
C MET A 79 -10.69 11.50 -7.30
N SER A 80 -10.70 10.18 -7.51
CA SER A 80 -9.95 9.24 -6.69
C SER A 80 -8.98 8.42 -7.50
N LEU A 81 -7.76 8.34 -6.99
CA LEU A 81 -6.65 7.63 -7.59
C LEU A 81 -6.25 6.46 -6.70
N GLY A 82 -6.29 5.25 -7.25
CA GLY A 82 -5.82 4.04 -6.59
C GLY A 82 -4.69 3.39 -7.38
N THR A 83 -3.76 2.75 -6.68
CA THR A 83 -2.72 1.90 -7.27
C THR A 83 -2.83 0.50 -6.65
N SER A 84 -2.60 -0.53 -7.46
CA SER A 84 -2.44 -1.89 -6.91
C SER A 84 -1.18 -1.99 -6.06
N GLU A 85 -1.13 -2.99 -5.18
CA GLU A 85 0.01 -3.23 -4.28
C GLU A 85 1.33 -3.45 -5.04
N ASP A 86 1.28 -4.17 -6.17
CA ASP A 86 2.43 -4.39 -7.06
C ASP A 86 2.80 -3.16 -7.91
N HIS A 87 2.04 -2.07 -7.78
CA HIS A 87 2.17 -0.84 -8.57
C HIS A 87 2.24 -1.13 -10.08
N GLN A 88 1.52 -2.16 -10.55
CA GLN A 88 1.38 -2.46 -11.98
C GLN A 88 0.06 -1.94 -12.55
N HIS A 89 -0.97 -1.82 -11.71
CA HIS A 89 -2.28 -1.33 -12.09
C HIS A 89 -2.59 -0.01 -11.41
N PHE A 90 -3.31 0.84 -12.14
CA PHE A 90 -3.71 2.17 -11.71
C PHE A 90 -5.18 2.38 -12.07
N THR A 91 -5.93 2.97 -11.14
CA THR A 91 -7.34 3.29 -11.31
C THR A 91 -7.55 4.78 -11.07
N CYS A 92 -8.19 5.47 -12.02
CA CYS A 92 -8.69 6.81 -11.85
C CYS A 92 -10.22 6.78 -11.96
N THR A 93 -10.91 7.25 -10.93
CA THR A 93 -12.37 7.36 -10.91
C THR A 93 -12.76 8.80 -10.66
N ILE A 94 -13.68 9.31 -11.48
CA ILE A 94 -14.19 10.69 -11.39
C ILE A 94 -15.70 10.61 -11.31
N TRP A 95 -16.28 11.32 -10.33
CA TRP A 95 -17.72 11.33 -10.10
C TRP A 95 -18.18 12.66 -9.55
N ARG A 96 -19.49 12.89 -9.62
CA ARG A 96 -20.18 14.02 -9.02
C ARG A 96 -20.52 13.74 -7.56
#